data_AF-A0A1M7R7Q3-F1
#
_entry.id   AF-A0A1M7R7Q3-F1
#
_cell.length_a   1.000
_cell.length_b   1.000
_cell.length_c   1.000
_cell.angle_alpha   90.00
_cell.angle_beta   90.00
_cell.angle_gamma   90.00
#
_symmetry.space_group_name_H-M   'P 1'
#
loop_
_entity.id
_entity.type
_entity.pdbx_description
1 polymer ?
#
loop_
_entity_poly.entity_id
_entity_poly.type
_entity_poly.pdbx_seq_one_letter_code
_entity_poly.pdbx_strand_id
1 'polypeptide(L)'
;MAKIRKEKPVSTGGEQNDETVEKRYITAKISDLVIDNRNANRGTNLGRELLMKSVSKYGVGRGVLVDKNLKLIGGNHTVKELERQGFTEVVIVPTSGNTLVVTQRIDIDKDSKEGHELAIADNRVNQANLSFDIDVLSDLSTEFDLDLDSMVMDLDELSSSLQMVDDGPLKKPSNAKATGAGDNMEASEGAGGPTSYSLIVALSDDMRERLDEFKEAREISLDSEAFYLMLKMVTE
;
A
#
# COMPACT_ATOMS: atom_id res chain seq x y z
N MET A 1 0.39 30.15 -11.69
CA MET A 1 -0.09 30.83 -10.47
C MET A 1 -1.58 30.58 -10.32
N ALA A 2 -1.97 29.58 -9.53
CA ALA A 2 -3.37 29.30 -9.23
C ALA A 2 -3.87 30.32 -8.20
N LYS A 3 -4.92 31.08 -8.55
CA LYS A 3 -5.57 32.04 -7.65
C LYS A 3 -6.43 31.28 -6.65
N ILE A 4 -6.03 31.30 -5.39
CA ILE A 4 -6.86 30.88 -4.26
C ILE A 4 -8.14 31.73 -4.30
N ARG A 5 -9.29 31.10 -4.58
CA ARG A 5 -10.61 31.75 -4.48
C ARG A 5 -10.93 31.94 -3.00
N LYS A 6 -10.79 33.18 -2.52
CA LYS A 6 -11.45 33.62 -1.29
C LYS A 6 -12.92 33.90 -1.63
N GLU A 7 -13.82 32.98 -1.32
CA GLU A 7 -15.24 33.29 -1.39
C GLU A 7 -15.60 34.31 -0.30
N LYS A 8 -16.30 35.39 -0.67
CA LYS A 8 -16.86 36.36 0.28
C LYS A 8 -18.11 35.75 0.93
N PRO A 9 -18.34 35.93 2.25
CA PRO A 9 -19.55 35.45 2.86
C PRO A 9 -20.74 36.29 2.39
N VAL A 10 -21.80 35.61 1.93
CA VAL A 10 -23.12 36.19 1.68
C VAL A 10 -23.73 36.51 3.04
N SER A 11 -23.95 37.80 3.33
CA SER A 11 -24.67 38.22 4.53
C SER A 11 -26.17 38.25 4.23
N THR A 12 -26.91 37.27 4.72
CA THR A 12 -28.35 37.41 4.97
C THR A 12 -28.56 37.25 6.46
N GLY A 13 -29.00 38.34 7.10
CA GLY A 13 -29.03 38.51 8.54
C GLY A 13 -30.09 37.67 9.27
N GLY A 14 -29.91 37.62 10.58
CA GLY A 14 -30.80 36.98 11.56
C GLY A 14 -29.98 36.46 12.73
N GLU A 15 -30.23 37.00 13.92
CA GLU A 15 -29.51 36.78 15.19
C GLU A 15 -29.25 35.30 15.53
N GLN A 16 -28.02 34.98 15.95
CA GLN A 16 -27.69 34.30 17.21
C GLN A 16 -26.17 34.10 17.35
N ASN A 17 -25.72 34.07 18.60
CA ASN A 17 -24.33 33.97 19.05
C ASN A 17 -23.58 32.78 18.42
N ASP A 18 -22.40 33.03 17.87
CA ASP A 18 -21.28 32.09 17.96
C ASP A 18 -19.98 32.87 17.76
N GLU A 19 -19.04 32.76 18.69
CA GLU A 19 -17.68 33.23 18.50
C GLU A 19 -17.16 32.56 17.23
N THR A 20 -16.86 33.33 16.18
CA THR A 20 -16.27 32.77 14.97
C THR A 20 -14.88 32.26 15.33
N VAL A 21 -14.80 31.00 15.75
CA VAL A 21 -13.54 30.25 15.86
C VAL A 21 -12.91 30.31 14.48
N GLU A 22 -11.84 31.09 14.36
CA GLU A 22 -11.11 31.26 13.11
C GLU A 22 -10.70 29.86 12.62
N LYS A 23 -11.26 29.43 11.49
CA LYS A 23 -10.98 28.11 10.93
C LYS A 23 -9.48 27.98 10.71
N ARG A 24 -8.83 27.10 11.45
CA ARG A 24 -7.38 26.79 11.33
C ARG A 24 -7.07 25.85 10.16
N TYR A 25 -8.00 25.70 9.21
CA TYR A 25 -7.86 24.85 8.04
C TYR A 25 -8.46 25.52 6.80
N ILE A 26 -7.99 25.09 5.64
CA ILE A 26 -8.40 25.55 4.31
C ILE A 26 -8.98 24.35 3.57
N THR A 27 -10.20 24.49 3.02
CA THR A 27 -10.74 23.51 2.09
C THR A 27 -10.33 23.89 0.68
N ALA A 28 -9.84 22.92 -0.09
CA ALA A 28 -9.44 23.09 -1.48
C ALA A 28 -9.81 21.86 -2.31
N LYS A 29 -9.53 21.90 -3.62
CA LYS A 29 -9.67 20.72 -4.46
C LYS A 29 -8.38 19.93 -4.47
N ILE A 30 -8.48 18.61 -4.66
CA ILE A 30 -7.30 17.77 -4.86
C ILE A 30 -6.47 18.24 -6.07
N SER A 31 -7.14 18.74 -7.11
CA SER A 31 -6.53 19.30 -8.32
C SER A 31 -5.74 20.59 -8.08
N ASP A 32 -5.90 21.22 -6.91
CA ASP A 32 -5.12 22.39 -6.53
C ASP A 32 -3.74 21.99 -5.96
N LEU A 33 -3.54 20.72 -5.62
CA LEU A 33 -2.25 20.19 -5.19
C LEU A 33 -1.31 20.03 -6.39
N VAL A 34 -0.05 20.43 -6.22
CA VAL A 34 0.98 20.32 -7.25
C VAL A 34 1.77 19.03 -7.04
N ILE A 35 1.61 18.08 -7.96
CA ILE A 35 2.41 16.85 -7.98
C ILE A 35 3.88 17.19 -8.13
N ASP A 36 4.73 16.58 -7.30
CA ASP A 36 6.18 16.69 -7.49
C ASP A 36 6.64 15.84 -8.69
N ASN A 37 7.16 16.52 -9.70
CA ASN A 37 7.67 15.94 -10.94
C ASN A 37 9.08 15.33 -10.78
N ARG A 38 9.78 15.62 -9.67
CA ARG A 38 11.09 15.05 -9.31
C ARG A 38 11.00 14.21 -8.03
N ASN A 39 9.88 13.52 -7.86
CA ASN A 39 9.70 12.63 -6.72
C ASN A 39 10.67 11.45 -6.80
N ALA A 40 11.59 11.37 -5.84
CA ALA A 40 12.61 10.34 -5.77
C ALA A 40 12.07 8.91 -5.57
N ASN A 41 10.78 8.74 -5.24
CA ASN A 41 10.14 7.43 -5.24
C ASN A 41 9.35 7.20 -6.55
N ARG A 42 9.87 6.36 -7.46
CA ARG A 42 9.20 6.02 -8.72
C ARG A 42 7.95 5.14 -8.55
N GLY A 43 7.79 4.50 -7.39
CA GLY A 43 6.71 3.54 -7.14
C GLY A 43 6.99 2.17 -7.73
N THR A 44 6.14 1.19 -7.43
CA THR A 44 6.17 -0.15 -8.06
C THR A 44 4.78 -0.54 -8.56
N ASN A 45 4.69 -1.51 -9.46
CA ASN A 45 3.40 -2.07 -9.91
C ASN A 45 2.61 -2.68 -8.74
N LEU A 46 3.28 -3.47 -7.91
CA LEU A 46 2.68 -4.06 -6.71
C LEU A 46 2.21 -2.97 -5.73
N GLY A 47 3.05 -1.99 -5.46
CA GLY A 47 2.74 -0.88 -4.57
C GLY A 47 1.52 -0.09 -5.03
N ARG A 48 1.43 0.21 -6.33
CA ARG A 48 0.26 0.86 -6.95
C ARG A 48 -1.01 0.03 -6.79
N GLU A 49 -0.96 -1.28 -7.04
CA GLU A 49 -2.13 -2.15 -6.90
C GLU A 49 -2.60 -2.24 -5.45
N LEU A 50 -1.67 -2.40 -4.51
CA LEU A 50 -1.99 -2.46 -3.08
C LEU A 50 -2.55 -1.13 -2.60
N LEU A 51 -2.01 0.00 -3.06
CA LEU A 51 -2.52 1.33 -2.72
C LEU A 51 -3.95 1.50 -3.25
N MET A 52 -4.20 1.15 -4.50
CA MET A 52 -5.55 1.16 -5.08
C MET A 52 -6.53 0.37 -4.20
N LYS A 53 -6.18 -0.88 -3.87
CA LYS A 53 -7.03 -1.78 -3.07
C LYS A 53 -7.27 -1.21 -1.67
N SER A 54 -6.23 -0.67 -1.04
CA SER A 54 -6.33 -0.06 0.28
C SER A 54 -7.26 1.14 0.28
N VAL A 55 -7.07 2.09 -0.65
CA VAL A 55 -7.94 3.26 -0.79
C VAL A 55 -9.37 2.87 -1.13
N SER A 56 -9.58 1.90 -2.03
CA SER A 56 -10.92 1.43 -2.40
C SER A 56 -11.67 0.80 -1.23
N LYS A 57 -10.95 0.06 -0.36
CA LYS A 57 -11.55 -0.70 0.74
C LYS A 57 -11.72 0.13 2.01
N TYR A 58 -10.70 0.91 2.38
CA TYR A 58 -10.65 1.60 3.68
C TYR A 58 -10.72 3.12 3.58
N GLY A 59 -10.69 3.68 2.37
CA GLY A 59 -10.59 5.12 2.14
C GLY A 59 -9.21 5.69 2.47
N VAL A 60 -9.16 7.00 2.72
CA VAL A 60 -7.92 7.69 3.08
C VAL A 60 -7.55 7.33 4.53
N GLY A 61 -6.40 6.70 4.71
CA GLY A 61 -5.84 6.38 6.03
C GLY A 61 -5.12 7.59 6.64
N ARG A 62 -3.96 7.92 6.06
CA ARG A 62 -3.11 9.04 6.49
C ARG A 62 -3.17 10.21 5.49
N GLY A 63 -2.99 11.43 6.00
CA GLY A 63 -2.86 12.63 5.18
C GLY A 63 -1.57 12.66 4.35
N VAL A 64 -1.47 13.65 3.48
CA VAL A 64 -0.28 13.95 2.65
C VAL A 64 0.38 15.24 3.12
N LEU A 65 1.63 15.48 2.72
CA LEU A 65 2.39 16.66 3.13
C LEU A 65 2.70 17.54 1.92
N VAL A 66 2.41 18.83 2.05
CA VAL A 66 2.68 19.86 1.04
C VAL A 66 3.49 21.01 1.60
N ASP A 67 4.22 21.70 0.74
CA ASP A 67 4.89 22.96 1.06
C ASP A 67 3.89 24.15 1.04
N LYS A 68 4.42 25.36 1.31
CA LYS A 68 3.67 26.62 1.28
C LYS A 68 3.03 26.95 -0.08
N ASN A 69 3.45 26.29 -1.17
CA ASN A 69 2.96 26.47 -2.53
C ASN A 69 2.04 25.33 -2.98
N LEU A 70 1.61 24.46 -2.05
CA LEU A 70 0.82 23.26 -2.31
C LEU A 70 1.57 22.20 -3.16
N LYS A 71 2.90 22.28 -3.25
CA LYS A 71 3.72 21.24 -3.87
C LYS A 71 3.93 20.09 -2.89
N LEU A 72 3.68 18.87 -3.34
CA LEU A 72 3.82 17.69 -2.49
C LEU A 72 5.29 17.50 -2.06
N ILE A 73 5.48 17.31 -0.75
CA ILE A 73 6.71 16.81 -0.13
C ILE A 73 6.61 15.29 0.03
N GLY A 74 5.42 14.78 0.34
CA GLY A 74 5.16 13.35 0.48
C GLY A 74 3.72 12.99 0.18
N GLY A 75 3.49 11.81 -0.37
CA GLY A 75 2.16 11.33 -0.75
C GLY A 75 1.81 11.44 -2.24
N ASN A 76 2.81 11.62 -3.13
CA ASN A 76 2.60 11.70 -4.59
C ASN A 76 1.74 10.58 -5.16
N HIS A 77 2.05 9.33 -4.80
CA HIS A 77 1.30 8.17 -5.29
C HIS A 77 -0.12 8.14 -4.73
N THR A 78 -0.30 8.54 -3.46
CA THR A 78 -1.62 8.65 -2.80
C THR A 78 -2.51 9.67 -3.50
N VAL A 79 -2.01 10.89 -3.76
CA VAL A 79 -2.81 11.92 -4.44
C VAL A 79 -3.23 11.47 -5.84
N LYS A 80 -2.30 10.91 -6.64
CA LYS A 80 -2.63 10.38 -7.97
C LYS A 80 -3.71 9.30 -7.92
N GLU A 81 -3.62 8.40 -6.94
CA GLU A 81 -4.59 7.32 -6.80
C GLU A 81 -5.96 7.83 -6.33
N LEU A 82 -5.99 8.80 -5.41
CA LEU A 82 -7.22 9.45 -4.96
C LEU A 82 -7.91 10.20 -6.10
N GLU A 83 -7.16 10.93 -6.92
CA GLU A 83 -7.68 11.56 -8.14
C GLU A 83 -8.27 10.51 -9.09
N ARG A 84 -7.57 9.39 -9.30
CA ARG A 84 -8.03 8.29 -10.16
C ARG A 84 -9.32 7.64 -9.65
N GLN A 85 -9.50 7.56 -8.34
CA GLN A 85 -10.72 7.04 -7.71
C GLN A 85 -11.83 8.10 -7.54
N GLY A 86 -11.62 9.34 -7.99
CA GLY A 86 -12.65 10.38 -8.03
C GLY A 86 -12.81 11.16 -6.73
N PHE A 87 -11.86 11.10 -5.79
CA PHE A 87 -11.82 12.01 -4.66
C PHE A 87 -11.53 13.42 -5.17
N THR A 88 -12.21 14.44 -4.64
CA THR A 88 -12.14 15.80 -5.19
C THR A 88 -11.75 16.88 -4.17
N GLU A 89 -11.96 16.63 -2.88
CA GLU A 89 -11.78 17.62 -1.82
C GLU A 89 -10.57 17.29 -0.95
N VAL A 90 -9.91 18.35 -0.48
CA VAL A 90 -8.83 18.24 0.50
C VAL A 90 -9.01 19.27 1.61
N VAL A 91 -8.59 18.89 2.82
CA VAL A 91 -8.49 19.79 3.98
C VAL A 91 -7.01 20.02 4.26
N ILE A 92 -6.58 21.28 4.19
CA ILE A 92 -5.20 21.71 4.42
C ILE A 92 -5.14 22.39 5.79
N VAL A 93 -4.25 21.92 6.66
CA VAL A 93 -4.00 22.52 7.97
C VAL A 93 -2.62 23.18 7.95
N PRO A 94 -2.53 24.53 7.86
CA PRO A 94 -1.24 25.22 7.92
C PRO A 94 -0.54 24.98 9.26
N THR A 95 0.72 24.56 9.22
CA THR A 95 1.56 24.32 10.40
C THR A 95 3.00 24.76 10.14
N SER A 96 3.76 25.07 11.19
CA SER A 96 5.17 25.45 11.15
C SER A 96 6.15 24.30 11.48
N GLY A 97 5.64 23.08 11.64
CA GLY A 97 6.44 21.91 12.02
C GLY A 97 6.66 21.73 13.53
N ASN A 98 6.30 22.72 14.35
CA ASN A 98 6.42 22.65 15.81
C ASN A 98 5.22 21.98 16.51
N THR A 99 4.16 21.69 15.76
CA THR A 99 2.93 21.09 16.26
C THR A 99 2.56 19.89 15.41
N LEU A 100 2.33 18.75 16.07
CA LEU A 100 1.84 17.54 15.44
C LEU A 100 0.41 17.73 14.94
N VAL A 101 0.19 17.49 13.65
CA VAL A 101 -1.16 17.43 13.04
C VAL A 101 -1.60 15.97 13.00
N VAL A 102 -2.71 15.65 13.66
CA VAL A 102 -3.25 14.28 13.75
C VAL A 102 -4.47 14.14 12.84
N THR A 103 -4.47 13.12 11.98
CA THR A 103 -5.66 12.71 11.22
C THR A 103 -6.45 11.69 12.06
N GLN A 104 -7.69 12.01 12.40
CA GLN A 104 -8.57 11.12 13.15
C GLN A 104 -9.65 10.54 12.25
N ARG A 105 -9.74 9.21 12.20
CA ARG A 105 -10.90 8.49 11.64
C ARG A 105 -11.93 8.32 12.74
N ILE A 106 -13.16 8.76 12.48
CA ILE A 106 -14.28 8.67 13.43
C ILE A 106 -15.15 7.43 13.18
N ASP A 107 -14.94 6.77 12.05
CA ASP A 107 -15.71 5.65 11.53
C ASP A 107 -15.01 4.29 11.71
N ILE A 108 -13.71 4.29 12.03
CA ILE A 108 -12.92 3.07 12.22
C ILE A 108 -12.39 3.00 13.66
N ASP A 109 -12.70 1.89 14.33
CA ASP A 109 -12.09 1.52 15.61
C ASP A 109 -10.80 0.72 15.37
N LYS A 110 -9.72 1.10 16.05
CA LYS A 110 -8.42 0.44 15.94
C LYS A 110 -8.46 -1.03 16.36
N ASP A 111 -9.29 -1.39 17.34
CA ASP A 111 -9.39 -2.75 17.88
C ASP A 111 -10.41 -3.62 17.13
N SER A 112 -10.97 -3.09 16.04
CA SER A 112 -11.76 -3.86 15.09
C SER A 112 -10.89 -4.58 14.05
N LYS A 113 -11.46 -5.60 13.40
CA LYS A 113 -10.83 -6.26 12.25
C LYS A 113 -10.41 -5.25 11.18
N GLU A 114 -11.29 -4.32 10.84
CA GLU A 114 -11.03 -3.29 9.82
C GLU A 114 -9.88 -2.36 10.23
N GLY A 115 -9.83 -1.92 11.48
CA GLY A 115 -8.73 -1.09 11.99
C GLY A 115 -7.38 -1.79 11.95
N HIS A 116 -7.32 -3.08 12.27
CA HIS A 116 -6.12 -3.89 12.13
C HIS A 116 -5.72 -4.08 10.66
N GLU A 117 -6.67 -4.39 9.77
CA GLU A 117 -6.38 -4.56 8.36
C GLU A 117 -5.90 -3.27 7.70
N LEU A 118 -6.49 -2.11 8.02
CA LEU A 118 -6.04 -0.81 7.52
C LEU A 118 -4.59 -0.54 7.95
N ALA A 119 -4.24 -0.76 9.22
CA ALA A 119 -2.88 -0.56 9.70
C ALA A 119 -1.85 -1.45 8.97
N ILE A 120 -2.21 -2.71 8.71
CA ILE A 120 -1.35 -3.64 7.96
C ILE A 120 -1.24 -3.22 6.50
N ALA A 121 -2.37 -2.90 5.85
CA ALA A 121 -2.42 -2.49 4.46
C ALA A 121 -1.58 -1.23 4.22
N ASP A 122 -1.71 -0.23 5.10
CA ASP A 122 -0.99 1.03 5.04
C ASP A 122 0.54 0.83 5.15
N ASN A 123 1.01 -0.02 6.09
CA ASN A 123 2.42 -0.38 6.18
C ASN A 123 2.91 -1.16 4.96
N ARG A 124 2.10 -2.13 4.50
CA ARG A 124 2.47 -2.99 3.37
C ARG A 124 2.53 -2.21 2.07
N VAL A 125 1.63 -1.25 1.86
CA VAL A 125 1.65 -0.33 0.72
C VAL A 125 2.94 0.49 0.72
N ASN A 126 3.31 1.09 1.86
CA ASN A 126 4.53 1.89 1.92
C ASN A 126 5.78 1.07 1.62
N GLN A 127 5.87 -0.15 2.17
CA GLN A 127 6.98 -1.05 1.91
C GLN A 127 7.03 -1.45 0.42
N ALA A 128 5.91 -1.91 -0.14
CA ALA A 128 5.89 -2.40 -1.52
C ALA A 128 6.07 -1.29 -2.55
N ASN A 129 5.60 -0.08 -2.25
CA ASN A 129 5.62 1.06 -3.17
C ASN A 129 6.93 1.85 -3.15
N LEU A 130 7.86 1.58 -2.24
CA LEU A 130 9.12 2.30 -2.22
C LEU A 130 10.08 1.71 -3.25
N SER A 131 10.35 2.47 -4.31
CA SER A 131 11.44 2.20 -5.26
C SER A 131 12.10 3.52 -5.61
N PHE A 132 13.37 3.66 -5.26
CA PHE A 132 14.07 4.91 -5.47
C PHE A 132 14.44 5.12 -6.95
N ASP A 133 14.35 6.37 -7.38
CA ASP A 133 14.85 6.83 -8.67
C ASP A 133 16.25 7.43 -8.46
N ILE A 134 17.28 6.66 -8.84
CA ILE A 134 18.69 6.99 -8.57
C ILE A 134 19.12 8.22 -9.37
N ASP A 135 18.64 8.35 -10.60
CA ASP A 135 18.96 9.49 -11.45
C ASP A 135 18.39 10.77 -10.83
N VAL A 136 17.13 10.72 -10.39
CA VAL A 136 16.49 11.84 -9.69
C VAL A 136 17.19 12.17 -8.37
N LEU A 137 17.58 11.16 -7.58
CA LEU A 137 18.32 11.36 -6.33
C LEU A 137 19.69 12.02 -6.57
N SER A 138 20.44 11.54 -7.56
CA SER A 138 21.75 12.10 -7.94
C SER A 138 21.62 13.56 -8.40
N ASP A 139 20.63 13.84 -9.24
CA ASP A 139 20.33 15.19 -9.71
C ASP A 139 19.96 16.13 -8.56
N LEU A 140 19.09 15.68 -7.66
CA LEU A 140 18.68 16.45 -6.47
C LEU A 140 19.84 16.68 -5.52
N SER A 141 20.66 15.66 -5.29
CA SER A 141 21.84 15.75 -4.42
C SER A 141 22.82 16.80 -4.92
N THR A 142 23.13 16.78 -6.23
CA THR A 142 24.04 17.74 -6.85
C THR A 142 23.46 19.16 -6.86
N GLU A 143 22.17 19.31 -7.18
CA GLU A 143 21.55 20.63 -7.34
C GLU A 143 21.32 21.35 -6.00
N PHE A 144 20.97 20.61 -4.95
CA PHE A 144 20.62 21.16 -3.65
C PHE A 144 21.67 20.91 -2.57
N ASP A 145 22.82 20.32 -2.93
CA ASP A 145 23.90 19.96 -2.01
C ASP A 145 23.39 19.08 -0.86
N LEU A 146 22.69 17.99 -1.21
CA LEU A 146 22.07 17.10 -0.22
C LEU A 146 23.09 16.13 0.36
N ASP A 147 23.15 16.09 1.68
CA ASP A 147 23.93 15.09 2.41
C ASP A 147 23.15 13.76 2.50
N LEU A 148 23.17 12.99 1.42
CA LEU A 148 22.52 11.68 1.34
C LEU A 148 23.16 10.66 2.30
N ASP A 149 24.47 10.77 2.55
CA ASP A 149 25.20 9.88 3.45
C ASP A 149 24.67 10.01 4.89
N SER A 150 24.37 11.24 5.35
CA SER A 150 23.73 11.45 6.66
C SER A 150 22.35 10.80 6.80
N MET A 151 21.69 10.55 5.67
CA MET A 151 20.40 9.86 5.59
C MET A 151 20.54 8.34 5.39
N VAL A 152 21.78 7.82 5.43
CA VAL A 152 22.11 6.41 5.19
C VAL A 152 21.65 5.96 3.80
N MET A 153 21.84 6.82 2.80
CA MET A 153 21.46 6.58 1.41
C MET A 153 22.71 6.45 0.54
N ASP A 154 23.26 5.24 0.46
CA ASP A 154 24.35 4.92 -0.45
C ASP A 154 23.79 4.61 -1.86
N LEU A 155 24.08 5.49 -2.82
CA LEU A 155 23.57 5.36 -4.19
C LEU A 155 24.10 4.12 -4.91
N ASP A 156 25.32 3.66 -4.61
CA ASP A 156 25.91 2.48 -5.23
C ASP A 156 25.23 1.20 -4.71
N GLU A 157 24.97 1.13 -3.40
CA GLU A 157 24.20 0.04 -2.79
C GLU A 157 22.76 0.01 -3.32
N LEU A 158 22.10 1.17 -3.36
CA LEU A 158 20.76 1.33 -3.90
C LEU A 158 20.67 0.91 -5.36
N SER A 159 21.64 1.30 -6.20
CA SER A 159 21.68 0.91 -7.61
C SER A 159 21.80 -0.61 -7.78
N SER A 160 22.63 -1.26 -6.96
CA SER A 160 22.83 -2.71 -6.96
C SER A 160 21.56 -3.45 -6.52
N SER A 161 20.86 -2.93 -5.51
CA SER A 161 19.60 -3.50 -5.02
C SER A 161 18.48 -3.45 -6.07
N LEU A 162 18.40 -2.39 -6.87
CA LEU A 162 17.38 -2.20 -7.90
C LEU A 162 17.53 -3.17 -9.07
N GLN A 163 18.76 -3.56 -9.42
CA GLN A 163 19.01 -4.54 -10.48
C GLN A 163 18.45 -5.94 -10.14
N MET A 164 18.16 -6.21 -8.86
CA MET A 164 17.62 -7.48 -8.38
C MET A 164 16.09 -7.49 -8.26
N VAL A 165 15.42 -6.34 -8.44
CA VAL A 165 13.96 -6.22 -8.28
C VAL A 165 13.30 -6.12 -9.65
N ASP A 166 12.76 -7.24 -10.14
CA ASP A 166 11.89 -7.26 -11.32
C ASP A 166 10.51 -6.66 -10.96
N ASP A 167 10.32 -5.36 -11.23
CA ASP A 167 8.99 -4.70 -11.23
C ASP A 167 8.22 -5.02 -12.52
N GLY A 168 8.38 -6.24 -13.03
CA GLY A 168 7.60 -6.78 -14.12
C GLY A 168 6.11 -6.75 -13.83
N PRO A 169 5.26 -6.92 -14.85
CA PRO A 169 3.82 -7.00 -14.63
C PRO A 169 3.56 -8.06 -13.58
N LEU A 170 2.78 -7.70 -12.55
CA LEU A 170 2.32 -8.62 -11.52
C LEU A 170 1.94 -9.92 -12.22
N LYS A 171 2.73 -10.97 -11.97
CA LYS A 171 2.29 -12.31 -12.32
C LYS A 171 0.98 -12.40 -11.56
N LYS A 172 -0.15 -12.39 -12.29
CA LYS A 172 -1.43 -12.86 -11.75
C LYS A 172 -1.05 -14.07 -10.91
N PRO A 173 -1.57 -14.22 -9.66
CA PRO A 173 -1.34 -15.47 -8.94
C PRO A 173 -1.54 -16.52 -10.00
N SER A 174 -0.48 -17.28 -10.29
CA SER A 174 -0.58 -18.18 -11.40
C SER A 174 -1.88 -18.89 -11.08
N ASN A 175 -2.79 -18.92 -12.05
CA ASN A 175 -3.54 -20.14 -12.12
C ASN A 175 -2.40 -21.15 -12.34
N ALA A 176 -1.73 -21.58 -11.27
CA ALA A 176 -1.58 -22.95 -10.96
C ALA A 176 -2.95 -23.47 -11.30
N LYS A 177 -3.10 -23.84 -12.58
CA LYS A 177 -3.81 -25.03 -12.92
C LYS A 177 -3.45 -25.94 -11.76
N ALA A 178 -4.45 -26.33 -10.99
CA ALA A 178 -4.42 -27.67 -10.48
C ALA A 178 -4.05 -28.54 -11.69
N THR A 179 -2.75 -28.77 -11.86
CA THR A 179 -2.16 -29.81 -12.70
C THR A 179 -1.88 -31.00 -11.79
N GLY A 180 -2.67 -31.18 -10.74
CA GLY A 180 -3.29 -32.46 -10.53
C GLY A 180 -4.68 -32.35 -11.12
N ALA A 181 -5.17 -33.41 -11.76
CA ALA A 181 -6.60 -33.63 -11.82
C ALA A 181 -7.10 -33.64 -10.37
N GLY A 182 -7.42 -32.46 -9.86
CA GLY A 182 -8.08 -32.32 -8.58
C GLY A 182 -9.46 -32.87 -8.81
N ASP A 183 -9.77 -33.95 -8.12
CA ASP A 183 -11.12 -34.44 -7.92
C ASP A 183 -11.97 -33.25 -7.46
N ASN A 184 -12.64 -32.60 -8.40
CA ASN A 184 -13.80 -31.78 -8.11
C ASN A 184 -14.90 -32.75 -7.67
N MET A 185 -14.84 -33.21 -6.42
CA MET A 185 -16.06 -33.67 -5.79
C MET A 185 -16.90 -32.44 -5.50
N GLU A 186 -17.97 -32.29 -6.29
CA GLU A 186 -19.12 -31.47 -5.94
C GLU A 186 -19.46 -31.70 -4.47
N ALA A 187 -19.57 -30.63 -3.71
CA ALA A 187 -20.09 -30.68 -2.36
C ALA A 187 -21.52 -31.21 -2.43
N SER A 188 -21.71 -32.49 -2.07
CA SER A 188 -23.05 -32.98 -1.74
C SER A 188 -23.40 -32.47 -0.36
N GLU A 189 -24.52 -31.74 -0.28
CA GLU A 189 -25.18 -31.43 0.98
C GLU A 189 -25.55 -32.75 1.66
N GLY A 190 -24.88 -33.09 2.76
CA GLY A 190 -25.12 -34.33 3.48
C GLY A 190 -24.42 -34.36 4.83
N ALA A 191 -25.21 -34.44 5.89
CA ALA A 191 -24.77 -34.42 7.27
C ALA A 191 -23.74 -35.52 7.62
N GLY A 192 -22.73 -35.18 8.44
CA GLY A 192 -22.04 -36.14 9.32
C GLY A 192 -20.68 -36.71 8.92
N GLY A 193 -19.86 -36.02 8.10
CA GLY A 193 -18.48 -36.43 7.79
C GLY A 193 -17.41 -35.68 8.61
N PRO A 194 -16.19 -36.24 8.77
CA PRO A 194 -15.10 -35.57 9.51
C PRO A 194 -14.83 -34.21 8.86
N THR A 195 -14.76 -33.16 9.69
CA THR A 195 -14.48 -31.80 9.25
C THR A 195 -13.10 -31.76 8.60
N SER A 196 -13.06 -31.68 7.28
CA SER A 196 -11.84 -31.46 6.54
C SER A 196 -11.49 -29.97 6.64
N TYR A 197 -10.28 -29.69 7.11
CA TYR A 197 -9.71 -28.35 7.10
C TYR A 197 -8.73 -28.27 5.93
N SER A 198 -8.88 -27.26 5.08
CA SER A 198 -7.94 -26.98 4.00
C SER A 198 -6.69 -26.30 4.54
N LEU A 199 -5.53 -26.93 4.33
CA LEU A 199 -4.23 -26.33 4.62
C LEU A 199 -3.65 -25.78 3.33
N ILE A 200 -3.42 -24.46 3.28
CA ILE A 200 -2.74 -23.81 2.16
C ILE A 200 -1.28 -23.66 2.53
N VAL A 201 -0.40 -24.30 1.75
CA VAL A 201 1.06 -24.20 1.90
C VAL A 201 1.61 -23.43 0.70
N ALA A 202 2.29 -22.31 0.96
CA ALA A 202 3.02 -21.57 -0.05
C ALA A 202 4.48 -22.03 -0.03
N LEU A 203 4.97 -22.52 -1.17
CA LEU A 203 6.35 -22.96 -1.36
C LEU A 203 7.07 -21.97 -2.29
N SER A 204 8.35 -21.73 -2.04
CA SER A 204 9.25 -21.14 -3.05
C SER A 204 9.51 -22.16 -4.17
N ASP A 205 10.04 -21.70 -5.31
CA ASP A 205 10.33 -22.58 -6.45
C ASP A 205 11.30 -23.72 -6.07
N ASP A 206 12.36 -23.43 -5.29
CA ASP A 206 13.29 -24.45 -4.76
C ASP A 206 12.60 -25.45 -3.81
N MET A 207 11.68 -24.99 -2.95
CA MET A 207 10.93 -25.88 -2.07
C MET A 207 9.94 -26.76 -2.83
N ARG A 208 9.39 -26.24 -3.94
CA ARG A 208 8.49 -26.99 -4.81
C ARG A 208 9.22 -28.12 -5.53
N GLU A 209 10.41 -27.84 -6.05
CA GLU A 209 11.25 -28.83 -6.71
C GLU A 209 11.60 -29.98 -5.74
N ARG A 210 11.99 -29.66 -4.50
CA ARG A 210 12.26 -30.67 -3.46
C ARG A 210 11.03 -31.51 -3.09
N LEU A 211 9.84 -30.91 -3.09
CA LEU A 211 8.60 -31.65 -2.84
C LEU A 211 8.30 -32.61 -3.99
N ASP A 212 8.48 -32.16 -5.23
CA ASP A 212 8.24 -32.98 -6.41
C ASP A 212 9.27 -34.15 -6.50
N GLU A 213 10.54 -33.92 -6.17
CA GLU A 213 11.55 -34.97 -6.02
C GLU A 213 11.18 -35.99 -4.93
N PHE A 214 10.72 -35.52 -3.77
CA PHE A 214 10.28 -36.39 -2.68
C PHE A 214 9.08 -37.27 -3.07
N LYS A 215 8.15 -36.69 -3.84
CA LYS A 215 6.98 -37.40 -4.37
C LYS A 215 7.38 -38.47 -5.38
N GLU A 216 8.27 -38.14 -6.30
CA GLU A 216 8.76 -39.09 -7.32
C GLU A 216 9.49 -40.26 -6.67
N ALA A 217 10.37 -39.98 -5.69
CA ALA A 217 11.13 -41.00 -4.97
C ALA A 217 10.27 -42.01 -4.19
N ARG A 218 8.99 -41.70 -3.95
CA ARG A 218 8.06 -42.53 -3.17
C ARG A 218 6.78 -42.88 -3.90
N GLU A 219 6.73 -42.60 -5.20
CA GLU A 219 5.58 -42.87 -6.06
C GLU A 219 4.27 -42.21 -5.55
N ILE A 220 4.38 -41.04 -4.92
CA ILE A 220 3.24 -40.30 -4.35
C ILE A 220 2.69 -39.33 -5.40
N SER A 221 1.40 -39.42 -5.69
CA SER A 221 0.74 -38.53 -6.66
C SER A 221 0.19 -37.25 -6.00
N LEU A 222 -0.25 -37.33 -4.75
CA LEU A 222 -0.95 -36.28 -4.03
C LEU A 222 -0.03 -35.44 -3.14
N ASP A 223 -0.10 -34.12 -3.28
CA ASP A 223 0.67 -33.19 -2.44
C ASP A 223 0.29 -33.35 -0.95
N SER A 224 -0.99 -33.56 -0.64
CA SER A 224 -1.48 -33.76 0.73
C SER A 224 -0.90 -35.00 1.41
N GLU A 225 -0.74 -36.10 0.67
CA GLU A 225 -0.15 -37.33 1.18
C GLU A 225 1.36 -37.17 1.41
N ALA A 226 2.04 -36.47 0.50
CA ALA A 226 3.44 -36.13 0.66
C ALA A 226 3.69 -35.27 1.91
N PHE A 227 2.87 -34.24 2.13
CA PHE A 227 2.95 -33.40 3.33
C PHE A 227 2.67 -34.19 4.62
N TYR A 228 1.66 -35.06 4.63
CA TYR A 228 1.37 -35.91 5.78
C TYR A 228 2.55 -36.82 6.14
N LEU A 229 3.16 -37.46 5.13
CA LEU A 229 4.33 -38.33 5.34
C LEU A 229 5.56 -37.56 5.79
N MET A 230 5.80 -36.36 5.24
CA MET A 230 6.88 -35.49 5.70
C MET A 230 6.69 -35.07 7.16
N LEU A 231 5.49 -34.65 7.55
CA LEU A 231 5.17 -34.29 8.93
C LEU A 231 5.39 -35.49 9.87
N LYS A 232 4.90 -36.67 9.48
CA LYS A 232 5.06 -37.90 10.27
C LYS A 232 6.53 -38.26 10.49
N MET A 233 7.37 -38.11 9.47
CA MET A 233 8.81 -38.38 9.54
C MET A 233 9.61 -37.43 10.44
N VAL A 234 9.08 -36.24 10.73
CA VAL A 234 9.73 -35.28 11.63
C VAL A 234 9.24 -35.44 13.07
N THR A 235 8.06 -36.03 13.27
CA THR A 235 7.44 -36.23 14.58
C THR A 235 7.70 -37.60 15.22
N GLU A 236 8.21 -38.57 14.46
CA GLU A 236 8.63 -39.91 14.90
C GLU A 236 10.17 -40.05 14.82
#